data_AF-A0A1H3WUD6-F1
#
_entry.id   AF-A0A1H3WUD6-F1
#
_cell.length_a   1.000
_cell.length_b   1.000
_cell.length_c   1.000
_cell.angle_alpha   90.00
_cell.angle_beta   90.00
_cell.angle_gamma   90.00
#
_symmetry.space_group_name_H-M   'P 1'
#
loop_
_entity.id
_entity.type
_entity.pdbx_description
1 polymer ?
#
loop_
_entity_poly.entity_id
_entity_poly.type
_entity_poly.pdbx_seq_one_letter_code
_entity_poly.pdbx_strand_id
1 'polypeptide(L)'
;MANFNLFIPILQKIEGGFQQLTKDKGNYNSLGINVGTNYGISARFYEGIIGRPPTVADMKAITKLKAQALYKKYFWDDVQGDKLKNQSIANIITDHAVNAGESPIGTIVQRILRNDFKKNVTIDGDIGPLTAIAINSVNQELLFNKIKAARASHYYSMGGEFLNSWLNRLKSFSYTKNASPSGQVA
;
A
#
# COMPACT_ATOMS: atom_id res chain seq x y z
N MET A 1 -10.55 11.02 -9.86
CA MET A 1 -9.29 10.55 -9.25
C MET A 1 -9.63 9.49 -8.21
N ALA A 2 -8.66 8.67 -7.83
CA ALA A 2 -8.84 7.70 -6.76
C ALA A 2 -9.06 8.42 -5.42
N ASN A 3 -9.75 7.74 -4.51
CA ASN A 3 -10.17 8.26 -3.22
C ASN A 3 -9.66 7.34 -2.11
N PHE A 4 -8.91 7.91 -1.16
CA PHE A 4 -8.41 7.18 0.00
C PHE A 4 -9.51 6.48 0.79
N ASN A 5 -10.70 7.08 0.92
CA ASN A 5 -11.81 6.49 1.67
C ASN A 5 -12.31 5.17 1.06
N LEU A 6 -12.08 4.94 -0.23
CA LEU A 6 -12.40 3.67 -0.90
C LEU A 6 -11.29 2.63 -0.74
N PHE A 7 -10.08 3.05 -0.35
CA PHE A 7 -8.99 2.16 0.04
C PHE A 7 -9.09 1.76 1.52
N ILE A 8 -9.71 2.61 2.36
CA ILE A 8 -9.88 2.36 3.79
C ILE A 8 -10.43 0.97 4.07
N PRO A 9 -11.44 0.39 3.40
CA PRO A 9 -11.89 -0.99 3.67
C PRO A 9 -10.90 -2.09 3.25
N ILE A 10 -9.96 -1.82 2.35
CA ILE A 10 -9.00 -2.79 1.83
C ILE A 10 -7.82 -2.98 2.78
N LEU A 11 -7.40 -1.90 3.47
CA LEU A 11 -6.42 -1.93 4.57
C LEU A 11 -6.81 -2.87 5.73
N GLN A 12 -8.04 -3.37 5.71
CA GLN A 12 -8.94 -3.18 6.83
C GLN A 12 -10.02 -4.25 6.68
N LYS A 13 -9.59 -5.49 6.90
CA LYS A 13 -10.37 -6.38 7.77
C LYS A 13 -10.34 -5.79 9.19
N ILE A 14 -11.00 -4.64 9.38
CA ILE A 14 -10.94 -3.72 10.55
C ILE A 14 -11.64 -4.31 11.77
N GLU A 15 -11.11 -5.38 12.32
CA GLU A 15 -11.46 -5.74 13.69
C GLU A 15 -10.21 -6.03 14.53
N GLY A 16 -9.02 -5.82 13.96
CA GLY A 16 -7.76 -5.88 14.70
C GLY A 16 -7.53 -4.61 15.51
N GLY A 17 -8.02 -4.59 16.75
CA GLY A 17 -7.64 -3.61 17.76
C GLY A 17 -6.21 -3.84 18.25
N PHE A 18 -5.95 -3.47 19.52
CA PHE A 18 -4.65 -3.70 20.13
C PHE A 18 -4.35 -5.20 20.24
N GLN A 19 -3.14 -5.60 19.85
CA GLN A 19 -2.61 -6.95 20.09
C GLN A 19 -1.16 -6.86 20.57
N GLN A 20 -0.73 -7.86 21.34
CA GLN A 20 0.60 -7.92 21.94
C GLN A 20 1.16 -9.34 21.89
N LEU A 21 1.22 -9.90 20.68
CA LEU A 21 1.68 -11.26 20.40
C LEU A 21 3.21 -11.33 20.44
N THR A 22 3.77 -12.28 21.19
CA THR A 22 5.23 -12.45 21.33
C THR A 22 5.91 -12.93 20.05
N LYS A 23 5.20 -13.66 19.18
CA LYS A 23 5.72 -14.17 17.90
C LYS A 23 5.72 -13.14 16.78
N ASP A 24 4.99 -12.04 16.95
CA ASP A 24 4.89 -10.98 15.94
C ASP A 24 5.95 -9.91 16.21
N LYS A 25 6.96 -9.86 15.34
CA LYS A 25 8.05 -8.88 15.39
C LYS A 25 7.55 -7.44 15.29
N GLY A 26 6.38 -7.20 14.68
CA GLY A 26 5.78 -5.88 14.58
C GLY A 26 5.38 -5.28 15.93
N ASN A 27 5.23 -6.11 16.97
CA ASN A 27 4.89 -5.66 18.32
C ASN A 27 6.08 -5.13 19.13
N TYR A 28 7.32 -5.22 18.62
CA TYR A 28 8.52 -4.84 19.36
C TYR A 28 9.08 -3.50 18.88
N ASN A 29 9.45 -2.63 19.83
CA ASN A 29 10.15 -1.37 19.53
C ASN A 29 11.66 -1.58 19.32
N SER A 30 12.44 -0.51 19.06
CA SER A 30 13.91 -0.61 18.87
C SER A 30 14.66 -1.22 20.05
N LEU A 31 14.11 -1.13 21.25
CA LEU A 31 14.71 -1.65 22.48
C LEU A 31 14.42 -3.15 22.68
N GLY A 32 13.74 -3.80 21.75
CA GLY A 32 13.33 -5.20 21.88
C GLY A 32 12.21 -5.41 22.91
N ILE A 33 11.48 -4.36 23.28
CA ILE A 33 10.36 -4.44 24.22
C ILE A 33 9.07 -4.68 23.44
N ASN A 34 8.33 -5.72 23.81
CA ASN A 34 7.01 -6.01 23.26
C ASN A 34 6.00 -4.97 23.76
N VAL A 35 5.67 -4.00 22.91
CA VAL A 35 4.71 -2.91 23.21
C VAL A 35 3.41 -3.00 22.41
N GLY A 36 3.31 -4.01 21.55
CA GLY A 36 2.11 -4.32 20.77
C GLY A 36 1.99 -3.56 19.46
N THR A 37 0.94 -3.88 18.72
CA THR A 37 0.45 -3.18 17.53
C THR A 37 -0.99 -2.78 17.77
N ASN A 38 -1.45 -1.73 17.09
CA ASN A 38 -2.85 -1.31 17.18
C ASN A 38 -3.31 -0.80 15.82
N TYR A 39 -4.49 -1.21 15.36
CA TYR A 39 -5.04 -0.85 14.05
C TYR A 39 -4.07 -1.06 12.87
N GLY A 40 -3.21 -2.09 12.95
CA GLY A 40 -2.20 -2.40 11.93
C GLY A 40 -0.92 -1.54 11.99
N ILE A 41 -0.80 -0.63 12.95
CA ILE A 41 0.40 0.18 13.17
C ILE A 41 1.41 -0.61 14.00
N SER A 42 2.60 -0.85 13.44
CA SER A 42 3.71 -1.50 14.13
C SER A 42 4.45 -0.56 15.08
N ALA A 43 5.05 -1.13 16.13
CA ALA A 43 5.81 -0.36 17.12
C ALA A 43 6.98 0.41 16.46
N ARG A 44 7.72 -0.23 15.53
CA ARG A 44 8.83 0.40 14.81
C ARG A 44 8.39 1.52 13.88
N PHE A 45 7.27 1.38 13.20
CA PHE A 45 6.73 2.45 12.37
C PHE A 45 6.31 3.63 13.26
N TYR A 46 5.54 3.37 14.32
CA TYR A 46 5.07 4.43 15.21
C TYR A 46 6.22 5.13 15.94
N GLU A 47 7.28 4.41 16.29
CA GLU A 47 8.53 4.98 16.81
C GLU A 47 9.12 6.05 15.89
N GLY A 48 9.17 5.79 14.58
CA GLY A 48 9.61 6.78 13.60
C GLY A 48 8.71 8.01 13.54
N ILE A 49 7.42 7.86 13.86
CA ILE A 49 6.46 8.97 13.91
C ILE A 49 6.64 9.84 15.16
N ILE A 50 6.84 9.21 16.34
CA ILE A 50 6.91 9.93 17.62
C ILE A 50 8.34 10.28 18.04
N GLY A 51 9.35 9.83 17.31
CA GLY A 51 10.77 10.13 17.54
C GLY A 51 11.38 9.46 18.78
N ARG A 52 10.68 8.50 19.40
CA ARG A 52 11.14 7.73 20.56
C ARG A 52 10.50 6.35 20.60
N PRO A 53 11.12 5.34 21.24
CA PRO A 53 10.49 4.04 21.43
C PRO A 53 9.11 4.18 22.10
N PRO A 54 8.03 3.65 21.48
CA PRO A 54 6.70 3.71 22.08
C PRO A 54 6.59 2.74 23.25
N THR A 55 5.70 3.07 24.18
CA THR A 55 5.22 2.21 25.26
C THR A 55 3.92 1.51 24.87
N VAL A 56 3.48 0.53 25.68
CA VAL A 56 2.15 -0.09 25.52
C VAL A 56 1.03 0.95 25.56
N ALA A 57 1.15 1.95 26.44
CA ALA A 57 0.16 3.03 26.57
C ALA A 57 0.11 3.89 25.30
N ASP A 58 1.28 4.22 24.72
CA ASP A 58 1.37 4.95 23.45
C ASP A 58 0.65 4.18 22.33
N MET A 59 0.88 2.86 22.22
CA MET A 59 0.25 2.01 21.19
C MET A 59 -1.27 1.92 21.38
N LYS A 60 -1.75 1.76 22.62
CA LYS A 60 -3.19 1.73 22.93
C LYS A 60 -3.89 3.08 22.69
N ALA A 61 -3.17 4.19 22.83
CA ALA A 61 -3.69 5.54 22.61
C ALA A 61 -3.90 5.88 21.13
N ILE A 62 -3.38 5.08 20.19
CA ILE A 62 -3.63 5.26 18.76
C ILE A 62 -5.13 5.06 18.51
N THR A 63 -5.82 6.13 18.12
CA THR A 63 -7.23 6.04 17.71
C THR A 63 -7.34 5.56 16.26
N LYS A 64 -8.51 5.02 15.89
CA LYS A 64 -8.81 4.65 14.50
C LYS A 64 -8.58 5.82 13.53
N LEU A 65 -9.01 7.03 13.91
CA LEU A 65 -8.82 8.24 13.11
C LEU A 65 -7.34 8.58 12.93
N LYS A 66 -6.54 8.46 14.00
CA LYS A 66 -5.09 8.65 13.93
C LYS A 66 -4.43 7.62 13.01
N ALA A 67 -4.80 6.35 13.13
CA ALA A 67 -4.29 5.29 12.27
C ALA A 67 -4.63 5.55 10.79
N GLN A 68 -5.86 5.95 10.48
CA GLN A 68 -6.27 6.33 9.11
C GLN A 68 -5.46 7.51 8.58
N ALA A 69 -5.23 8.54 9.40
CA ALA A 69 -4.40 9.69 9.00
C ALA A 69 -2.94 9.28 8.73
N LEU A 70 -2.38 8.36 9.50
CA LEU A 70 -1.05 7.80 9.25
C LEU A 70 -1.02 6.99 7.95
N TYR A 71 -2.03 6.15 7.70
CA TYR A 71 -2.14 5.41 6.45
C TYR A 71 -2.26 6.32 5.23
N LYS A 72 -3.01 7.41 5.34
CA LYS A 72 -3.10 8.40 4.26
C LYS A 72 -1.72 9.00 4.00
N LYS A 73 -1.09 9.55 5.05
CA LYS A 73 0.14 10.32 4.90
C LYS A 73 1.34 9.49 4.44
N TYR A 74 1.55 8.31 5.02
CA TYR A 74 2.81 7.55 4.87
C TYR A 74 2.71 6.35 3.93
N PHE A 75 1.57 6.17 3.27
CA PHE A 75 1.40 5.06 2.34
C PHE A 75 0.58 5.46 1.11
N TRP A 76 -0.56 6.13 1.29
CA TRP A 76 -1.37 6.59 0.16
C TRP A 76 -0.77 7.82 -0.53
N ASP A 77 -0.34 8.82 0.23
CA ASP A 77 0.21 10.06 -0.31
C ASP A 77 1.62 9.85 -0.90
N ASP A 78 2.44 9.00 -0.26
CA ASP A 78 3.76 8.60 -0.76
C ASP A 78 3.65 8.04 -2.19
N VAL A 79 2.68 7.15 -2.44
CA VAL A 79 2.43 6.59 -3.79
C VAL A 79 1.58 7.48 -4.71
N GLN A 80 1.37 8.75 -4.34
CA GLN A 80 0.56 9.73 -5.06
C GLN A 80 -0.88 9.26 -5.32
N GLY A 81 -1.48 8.52 -4.38
CA GLY A 81 -2.79 7.88 -4.54
C GLY A 81 -3.88 8.84 -5.02
N ASP A 82 -3.93 10.06 -4.48
CA ASP A 82 -4.89 11.11 -4.87
C ASP A 82 -4.71 11.58 -6.34
N LYS A 83 -3.54 11.35 -6.94
CA LYS A 83 -3.23 11.72 -8.34
C LYS A 83 -3.51 10.60 -9.33
N LEU A 84 -3.77 9.38 -8.87
CA LEU A 84 -4.02 8.23 -9.76
C LEU A 84 -5.47 8.26 -10.24
N LYS A 85 -5.68 8.10 -11.56
CA LYS A 85 -7.00 8.23 -12.18
C LYS A 85 -7.92 7.05 -11.90
N ASN A 86 -7.38 5.87 -11.64
CA ASN A 86 -8.14 4.64 -11.45
C ASN A 86 -7.99 4.09 -10.03
N GLN A 87 -9.11 3.79 -9.38
CA GLN A 87 -9.15 3.32 -8.01
C GLN A 87 -8.45 1.96 -7.83
N SER A 88 -8.66 1.01 -8.76
CA SER A 88 -8.03 -0.32 -8.67
C SER A 88 -6.50 -0.24 -8.75
N ILE A 89 -5.96 0.67 -9.57
CA ILE A 89 -4.52 0.97 -9.64
C ILE A 89 -4.02 1.55 -8.31
N ALA A 90 -4.68 2.58 -7.78
CA ALA A 90 -4.27 3.16 -6.50
C ALA A 90 -4.32 2.14 -5.35
N ASN A 91 -5.36 1.31 -5.32
CA ASN A 91 -5.53 0.27 -4.31
C ASN A 91 -4.42 -0.78 -4.37
N ILE A 92 -4.12 -1.34 -5.55
CA ILE A 92 -3.12 -2.42 -5.65
C ILE A 92 -1.69 -1.91 -5.40
N ILE A 93 -1.41 -0.64 -5.70
CA ILE A 93 -0.11 -0.02 -5.42
C ILE A 93 0.02 0.26 -3.92
N THR A 94 -0.94 0.98 -3.34
CA THR A 94 -0.91 1.35 -1.91
C THR A 94 -0.92 0.11 -1.01
N ASP A 95 -1.70 -0.91 -1.35
CA ASP A 95 -1.70 -2.19 -0.63
C ASP A 95 -0.31 -2.83 -0.56
N HIS A 96 0.47 -2.78 -1.64
CA HIS A 96 1.84 -3.29 -1.61
C HIS A 96 2.74 -2.41 -0.75
N ALA A 97 2.62 -1.09 -0.89
CA ALA A 97 3.40 -0.12 -0.11
C ALA A 97 3.20 -0.31 1.40
N VAL A 98 1.98 -0.61 1.84
CA VAL A 98 1.68 -0.91 3.25
C VAL A 98 2.42 -2.15 3.76
N ASN A 99 2.64 -3.15 2.92
CA ASN A 99 3.26 -4.41 3.33
C ASN A 99 4.79 -4.40 3.21
N ALA A 100 5.34 -3.68 2.23
CA ALA A 100 6.76 -3.76 1.87
C ALA A 100 7.45 -2.40 1.70
N GLY A 101 6.75 -1.29 1.94
CA GLY A 101 7.23 0.06 1.63
C GLY A 101 7.03 0.44 0.16
N GLU A 102 7.22 1.72 -0.14
CA GLU A 102 7.02 2.29 -1.48
C GLU A 102 8.02 1.74 -2.51
N SER A 103 9.32 1.75 -2.18
CA SER A 103 10.39 1.45 -3.14
C SER A 103 10.21 0.11 -3.89
N PRO A 104 9.84 -1.01 -3.25
CA PRO A 104 9.56 -2.26 -3.96
C PRO A 104 8.43 -2.16 -4.99
N ILE A 105 7.30 -1.53 -4.65
CA ILE A 105 6.18 -1.40 -5.59
C ILE A 105 6.44 -0.35 -6.66
N GLY A 106 7.10 0.75 -6.32
CA GLY A 106 7.50 1.76 -7.31
C GLY A 106 8.46 1.19 -8.34
N THR A 107 9.43 0.38 -7.90
CA THR A 107 10.36 -0.33 -8.81
C THR A 107 9.62 -1.25 -9.76
N ILE A 108 8.63 -2.02 -9.27
CA ILE A 108 7.79 -2.89 -10.10
C ILE A 108 7.04 -2.07 -11.15
N VAL A 109 6.35 -1.00 -10.73
CA VAL A 109 5.52 -0.17 -11.61
C VAL A 109 6.37 0.55 -12.65
N GLN A 110 7.50 1.15 -12.26
CA GLN A 110 8.41 1.86 -13.17
C GLN A 110 9.02 0.92 -14.21
N ARG A 111 9.39 -0.31 -13.83
CA ARG A 111 9.86 -1.34 -14.78
C ARG A 111 8.78 -1.69 -15.80
N ILE A 112 7.54 -1.88 -15.37
CA ILE A 112 6.41 -2.15 -16.28
C ILE A 112 6.20 -0.97 -17.23
N LEU A 113 6.15 0.25 -16.70
CA LEU A 113 5.98 1.47 -17.50
C LEU A 113 7.07 1.62 -18.56
N ARG A 114 8.34 1.35 -18.21
CA ARG A 114 9.47 1.43 -19.14
C ARG A 114 9.44 0.31 -20.17
N ASN A 115 9.30 -0.94 -19.73
CA ASN A 115 9.51 -2.11 -20.58
C ASN A 115 8.31 -2.42 -21.47
N ASP A 116 7.10 -2.35 -20.91
CA ASP A 116 5.85 -2.74 -21.59
C ASP A 116 5.15 -1.56 -22.25
N PHE A 117 5.22 -0.38 -21.64
CA PHE A 117 4.53 0.83 -22.13
C PHE A 117 5.45 1.89 -22.74
N LYS A 118 6.76 1.62 -22.81
CA LYS A 118 7.78 2.49 -23.42
C LYS A 118 7.77 3.91 -22.88
N LYS A 119 7.44 4.08 -21.60
CA LYS A 119 7.49 5.38 -20.92
C LYS A 119 8.90 5.69 -20.46
N ASN A 120 9.32 6.95 -20.62
CA ASN A 120 10.59 7.43 -20.10
C ASN A 120 10.44 7.81 -18.62
N VAL A 121 10.57 6.82 -17.74
CA VAL A 121 10.56 6.99 -16.28
C VAL A 121 11.84 6.42 -15.68
N THR A 122 12.40 7.10 -14.67
CA THR A 122 13.50 6.57 -13.84
C THR A 122 13.00 5.37 -13.03
N ILE A 123 13.88 4.41 -12.77
CA ILE A 123 13.60 3.29 -11.85
C ILE A 123 14.38 3.58 -10.57
N ASP A 124 13.79 4.35 -9.68
CA ASP A 124 14.33 4.74 -8.36
C ASP A 124 13.50 4.17 -7.20
N GLY A 125 12.32 3.61 -7.49
CA GLY A 125 11.40 3.12 -6.48
C GLY A 125 10.40 4.16 -5.99
N ASP A 126 10.60 5.44 -6.31
CA ASP A 126 9.75 6.52 -5.84
C ASP A 126 8.62 6.78 -6.84
N ILE A 127 7.38 6.63 -6.40
CA ILE A 127 6.21 6.94 -7.20
C ILE A 127 5.98 8.46 -7.11
N GLY A 128 6.93 9.26 -7.60
CA GLY A 128 6.79 10.71 -7.65
C GLY A 128 5.80 11.20 -8.71
N PRO A 129 5.63 12.52 -8.86
CA PRO A 129 4.70 13.12 -9.82
C PRO A 129 4.87 12.63 -11.27
N LEU A 130 6.12 12.43 -11.72
CA LEU A 130 6.41 11.93 -13.07
C LEU A 130 5.96 10.47 -13.26
N THR A 131 6.19 9.62 -12.26
CA THR A 131 5.69 8.23 -12.26
C THR A 131 4.16 8.22 -12.29
N ALA A 132 3.49 9.05 -11.47
CA ALA A 132 2.02 9.16 -11.46
C ALA A 132 1.45 9.62 -12.81
N ILE A 133 2.09 10.59 -13.48
CA ILE A 133 1.72 11.01 -14.83
C ILE A 133 1.84 9.85 -15.82
N ALA A 134 2.94 9.10 -15.77
CA ALA A 134 3.16 7.94 -16.63
C ALA A 134 2.10 6.84 -16.38
N ILE A 135 1.80 6.51 -15.12
CA ILE A 135 0.72 5.59 -14.73
C ILE A 135 -0.61 6.01 -15.37
N ASN A 136 -0.96 7.29 -15.28
CA ASN A 136 -2.23 7.81 -15.80
C ASN A 136 -2.33 7.87 -17.34
N SER A 137 -1.21 7.64 -18.05
CA SER A 137 -1.09 7.80 -19.50
C SER A 137 -1.13 6.48 -20.28
N VAL A 138 -1.33 5.36 -19.59
CA VAL A 138 -1.34 4.01 -20.18
C VAL A 138 -2.70 3.33 -20.00
N ASN A 139 -2.91 2.21 -20.69
CA ASN A 139 -4.09 1.38 -20.49
C ASN A 139 -4.12 0.86 -19.03
N GLN A 140 -5.13 1.27 -18.27
CA GLN A 140 -5.21 1.00 -16.83
C GLN A 140 -5.46 -0.48 -16.52
N GLU A 141 -6.25 -1.18 -17.33
CA GLU A 141 -6.52 -2.60 -17.13
C GLU A 141 -5.27 -3.44 -17.39
N LEU A 142 -4.56 -3.17 -18.48
CA LEU A 142 -3.32 -3.85 -18.79
C LEU A 142 -2.25 -3.57 -17.74
N LEU A 143 -2.13 -2.32 -17.28
CA LEU A 143 -1.20 -1.97 -16.20
C LEU A 143 -1.56 -2.71 -14.91
N PHE A 144 -2.84 -2.74 -14.52
CA PHE A 144 -3.31 -3.46 -13.33
C PHE A 144 -2.94 -4.94 -13.40
N ASN A 145 -3.22 -5.60 -14.53
CA ASN A 145 -2.91 -7.01 -14.72
C ASN A 145 -1.41 -7.30 -14.66
N LYS A 146 -0.58 -6.42 -15.26
CA LYS A 146 0.89 -6.53 -15.18
C LYS A 146 1.42 -6.32 -13.76
N ILE A 147 0.90 -5.35 -13.02
CA ILE A 147 1.26 -5.14 -11.61
C ILE A 147 0.88 -6.37 -10.79
N LYS A 148 -0.35 -6.88 -10.96
CA LYS A 148 -0.82 -8.07 -10.25
C LYS A 148 0.06 -9.28 -10.54
N ALA A 149 0.42 -9.52 -11.80
CA ALA A 149 1.32 -10.60 -12.19
C ALA A 149 2.73 -10.43 -11.59
N ALA A 150 3.32 -9.23 -11.71
CA ALA A 150 4.65 -8.96 -11.17
C ALA A 150 4.72 -9.07 -9.64
N ARG A 151 3.67 -8.66 -8.92
CA ARG A 151 3.55 -8.88 -7.47
C ARG A 151 3.50 -10.37 -7.13
N ALA A 152 2.77 -11.19 -7.90
CA ALA A 152 2.74 -12.63 -7.68
C ALA A 152 4.13 -13.25 -7.89
N SER A 153 4.83 -12.89 -8.97
CA SER A 153 6.21 -13.33 -9.21
C SER A 153 7.16 -12.93 -8.09
N HIS A 154 7.03 -11.71 -7.56
CA HIS A 154 7.83 -11.25 -6.43
C HIS A 154 7.58 -12.12 -5.18
N TYR A 155 6.33 -12.44 -4.86
CA TYR A 155 6.02 -13.32 -3.74
C TYR A 155 6.58 -14.74 -3.93
N TYR A 156 6.45 -15.31 -5.12
CA TYR A 156 7.06 -16.61 -5.43
C TYR A 156 8.59 -16.60 -5.25
N SER A 157 9.25 -15.49 -5.61
CA SER A 157 10.71 -15.37 -5.44
C SER A 157 11.17 -15.29 -3.98
N MET A 158 10.33 -14.76 -3.08
CA MET A 158 10.63 -14.72 -1.65
C MET A 158 10.34 -16.06 -0.96
N GLY A 159 9.29 -16.77 -1.39
CA GLY A 159 8.87 -18.01 -0.75
C GLY A 159 8.43 -17.82 0.71
N GLY A 160 8.59 -18.87 1.52
CA GLY A 160 8.36 -18.82 2.96
C GLY A 160 6.91 -19.09 3.41
N GLU A 161 6.72 -19.11 4.73
CA GLU A 161 5.46 -19.53 5.38
C GLU A 161 4.24 -18.65 5.03
N PHE A 162 4.48 -17.39 4.65
CA PHE A 162 3.42 -16.42 4.33
C PHE A 162 3.03 -16.36 2.85
N LEU A 163 3.70 -17.12 1.97
CA LEU A 163 3.46 -17.07 0.51
C LEU A 163 1.97 -17.20 0.16
N ASN A 164 1.30 -18.21 0.72
CA ASN A 164 -0.12 -18.46 0.45
C ASN A 164 -1.01 -17.30 0.93
N SER A 165 -0.66 -16.66 2.05
CA SER A 165 -1.38 -15.50 2.57
C SER A 165 -1.27 -14.30 1.60
N TRP A 166 -0.06 -14.01 1.13
CA TRP A 166 0.18 -12.93 0.18
C TRP A 166 -0.52 -13.15 -1.17
N LEU A 167 -0.47 -14.36 -1.70
CA LEU A 167 -1.17 -14.72 -2.95
C LEU A 167 -2.69 -14.64 -2.79
N ASN A 168 -3.24 -15.10 -1.67
CA ASN A 168 -4.68 -15.01 -1.41
C ASN A 168 -5.15 -13.56 -1.25
N ARG A 169 -4.37 -12.70 -0.57
CA ARG A 169 -4.65 -11.26 -0.51
C ARG A 169 -4.62 -10.65 -1.91
N LEU A 170 -3.62 -10.97 -2.72
CA LEU A 170 -3.50 -10.46 -4.09
C LEU A 170 -4.67 -10.89 -4.99
N LYS A 171 -5.16 -12.12 -4.84
CA LYS A 171 -6.32 -12.63 -5.61
C LYS A 171 -7.57 -11.75 -5.44
N SER A 172 -7.78 -11.18 -4.26
CA SER A 172 -8.95 -10.34 -3.95
C SER A 172 -9.03 -9.02 -4.73
N PHE A 173 -7.92 -8.57 -5.33
CA PHE A 173 -7.91 -7.35 -6.13
C PHE A 173 -8.43 -7.62 -7.54
N SER A 174 -9.47 -6.91 -7.96
CA SER A 174 -9.98 -6.90 -9.34
C SER A 174 -9.86 -5.52 -9.96
N TYR A 175 -9.72 -5.49 -11.29
CA TYR A 175 -9.78 -4.24 -12.03
C TYR A 175 -11.24 -3.81 -12.18
N THR A 176 -11.50 -2.53 -11.93
CA THR A 176 -12.79 -1.91 -12.23
C THR A 176 -12.51 -0.69 -13.10
N LYS A 177 -13.15 -0.65 -14.27
CA LYS A 177 -13.09 0.51 -15.16
C LYS A 177 -13.73 1.70 -14.45
N ASN A 178 -13.14 2.87 -14.58
CA ASN A 178 -13.80 4.09 -14.11
C ASN A 178 -15.18 4.19 -14.75
N ALA A 179 -16.19 4.59 -13.98
CA ALA A 179 -17.47 4.97 -14.57
C ALA A 179 -17.19 6.01 -15.66
N SER A 180 -17.65 5.76 -16.88
CA SER A 180 -17.72 6.84 -17.87
C SER A 180 -18.50 7.98 -17.23
N PRO A 181 -18.10 9.24 -17.41
CA PRO A 181 -19.02 10.34 -17.14
C PRO A 181 -20.29 9.98 -17.90
N SER A 182 -21.40 9.81 -17.19
CA SER A 182 -22.71 9.71 -17.82
C SER A 182 -22.78 10.85 -18.82
N GLY A 183 -22.95 10.52 -20.10
CA GLY A 183 -22.98 11.50 -21.17
C GLY A 183 -23.88 12.64 -20.73
N GLN A 184 -23.35 13.86 -20.76
CA GLN A 184 -24.20 15.02 -20.93
C GLN A 184 -24.89 14.81 -22.28
N VAL A 185 -26.10 14.27 -22.20
CA VAL A 185 -27.07 14.29 -23.27
C VAL A 185 -27.57 15.73 -23.37
N ALA A 186 -27.27 16.31 -24.54
CA ALA A 186 -27.81 17.53 -25.15
C ALA A 186 -27.70 18.84 -24.37
#